data_AF-A0A7J8PJ54-F1
#
_entry.id   AF-A0A7J8PJ54-F1
#
_cell.length_a   1.000
_cell.length_b   1.000
_cell.length_c   1.000
_cell.angle_alpha   90.00
_cell.angle_beta   90.00
_cell.angle_gamma   90.00
#
_symmetry.space_group_name_H-M   'P 1'
#
loop_
_entity.id
_entity.type
_entity.pdbx_description
1 polymer ?
#
loop_
_entity_poly.entity_id
_entity_poly.type
_entity_poly.pdbx_seq_one_letter_code
_entity_poly.pdbx_strand_id
1 'polypeptide(L)'
;IPQRPEIDALLSDICISTSAAPTYFPSYYFKNNDEEFNLIDGGIAANNPTLVAIREVTKELMKENPDFAAMDPLDYGRYLVISLGAGSNRHEKKYDAKTASKWGLISWLFENNASPILDFYGEASKDMIDYHNSVIFRALHSEDMYLRIDDDTLTGDMASVDISTKENLDSLVDKGHKLLTKTVSRINLDTGFYEPVENGGSNAEALQ
;
A
#
# COMPACT_ATOMS: atom_id res chain seq x y z
N ILE A 1 22.74 6.59 -13.46
CA ILE A 1 21.99 7.50 -12.56
C ILE A 1 22.91 8.66 -12.20
N PRO A 2 22.58 9.93 -12.46
CA PRO A 2 23.34 11.03 -11.85
C PRO A 2 23.22 10.84 -10.34
N GLN A 3 24.34 10.61 -9.67
CA GLN A 3 24.36 10.49 -8.22
C GLN A 3 23.84 11.82 -7.68
N ARG A 4 22.68 11.76 -7.02
CA ARG A 4 22.15 12.83 -6.20
C ARG A 4 22.59 12.50 -4.77
N PRO A 5 23.85 12.81 -4.38
CA PRO A 5 24.36 12.44 -3.07
C PRO A 5 23.49 13.02 -1.93
N GLU A 6 22.75 14.10 -2.19
CA GLU A 6 21.81 14.70 -1.25
C GLU A 6 20.62 13.79 -0.88
N ILE A 7 20.17 12.89 -1.76
CA ILE A 7 19.09 11.93 -1.45
C ILE A 7 19.60 10.55 -1.05
N ASP A 8 20.91 10.32 -1.09
CA ASP A 8 21.57 9.10 -0.60
C ASP A 8 21.76 9.21 0.92
N ALA A 9 20.64 9.21 1.63
CA ALA A 9 20.57 9.38 3.08
C ALA A 9 20.77 8.06 3.82
N LEU A 10 20.98 8.14 5.14
CA LEU A 10 21.04 6.94 5.98
C LEU A 10 19.71 6.16 5.89
N LEU A 11 19.81 4.84 5.76
CA LEU A 11 18.64 3.98 5.72
C LEU A 11 17.75 4.14 6.98
N SER A 12 18.36 4.38 8.14
CA SER A 12 17.61 4.68 9.38
C SER A 12 16.73 5.92 9.24
N ASP A 13 17.24 6.98 8.63
CA ASP A 13 16.52 8.25 8.47
C ASP A 13 15.34 8.06 7.53
N ILE A 14 15.53 7.28 6.45
CA ILE A 14 14.47 6.91 5.50
C ILE A 14 13.39 6.07 6.20
N CYS A 15 13.79 5.05 6.97
CA CYS A 15 12.86 4.16 7.68
C CYS A 15 12.03 4.91 8.73
N ILE A 16 12.63 5.81 9.52
CA ILE A 16 11.90 6.61 10.50
C ILE A 16 10.98 7.60 9.79
N SER A 17 11.47 8.27 8.75
CA SER A 17 10.67 9.23 7.97
C SER A 17 9.42 8.58 7.38
N THR A 18 9.57 7.44 6.71
CA THR A 18 8.45 6.79 6.01
C THR A 18 7.40 6.21 6.94
N SER A 19 7.71 6.04 8.23
CA SER A 19 6.82 5.48 9.26
C SER A 19 6.30 6.54 10.26
N ALA A 20 6.65 7.81 10.07
CA ALA A 20 6.29 8.91 10.95
C ALA A 20 4.83 9.37 10.73
N ALA A 21 3.87 8.48 11.01
CA ALA A 21 2.44 8.69 10.78
C ALA A 21 1.91 9.86 11.61
N PRO A 22 1.27 10.87 11.00
CA PRO A 22 0.63 11.95 11.75
C PRO A 22 -0.35 11.38 12.78
N THR A 23 -0.50 12.06 13.92
CA THR A 23 -1.24 11.61 15.11
C THR A 23 -0.63 10.46 15.91
N TYR A 24 0.29 9.67 15.34
CA TYR A 24 1.01 8.59 16.04
C TYR A 24 2.44 8.97 16.42
N PHE A 25 3.16 9.60 15.48
CA PHE A 25 4.57 9.95 15.63
C PHE A 25 4.83 11.42 15.27
N PRO A 26 5.88 12.05 15.84
CA PRO A 26 6.32 13.37 15.40
C PRO A 26 6.90 13.30 13.98
N SER A 27 6.84 14.42 13.25
CA SER A 27 7.59 14.54 11.98
C SER A 27 9.08 14.35 12.22
N TYR A 28 9.77 13.79 11.24
CA TYR A 28 11.19 13.48 11.35
C TYR A 28 12.03 14.49 10.57
N TYR A 29 13.03 15.05 11.23
CA TYR A 29 14.00 15.97 10.64
C TYR A 29 15.37 15.32 10.61
N PHE A 30 16.04 15.42 9.47
CA PHE A 30 17.46 15.12 9.34
C PHE A 30 18.09 15.99 8.24
N LYS A 31 19.41 16.00 8.18
CA LYS A 31 20.18 16.68 7.15
C LYS A 31 21.09 15.68 6.47
N ASN A 32 21.10 15.66 5.14
CA ASN A 32 22.02 14.87 4.36
C ASN A 32 22.82 15.78 3.41
N ASN A 33 24.14 15.81 3.58
CA ASN A 33 25.01 16.83 3.00
C ASN A 33 24.50 18.25 3.33
N ASP A 34 24.19 19.05 2.31
CA ASP A 34 23.68 20.42 2.46
C ASP A 34 22.14 20.50 2.37
N GLU A 35 21.43 19.39 2.16
CA GLU A 35 19.96 19.36 2.10
C GLU A 35 19.32 18.96 3.42
N GLU A 36 18.27 19.69 3.79
CA GLU A 36 17.46 19.45 4.97
C GLU A 36 16.14 18.75 4.59
N PHE A 37 15.79 17.72 5.35
CA PHE A 37 14.60 16.92 5.14
C PHE A 37 13.68 17.06 6.35
N ASN A 38 12.40 17.38 6.09
CA ASN A 38 11.36 17.50 7.11
C ASN A 38 10.19 16.60 6.67
N LEU A 39 10.22 15.34 7.07
CA LEU A 39 9.40 14.29 6.49
C LEU A 39 8.36 13.76 7.48
N ILE A 40 7.27 13.23 6.91
CA ILE A 40 6.22 12.47 7.58
C ILE A 40 6.00 11.18 6.79
N ASP A 41 5.12 10.32 7.30
CA ASP A 41 4.80 9.02 6.71
C ASP A 41 4.50 9.05 5.21
N GLY A 42 5.05 8.07 4.51
CA GLY A 42 4.87 7.89 3.07
C GLY A 42 3.45 7.58 2.66
N GLY A 43 2.62 7.01 3.55
CA GLY A 43 1.21 6.70 3.33
C GLY A 43 0.34 7.92 2.99
N ILE A 44 0.78 9.12 3.38
CA ILE A 44 0.15 10.38 2.96
C ILE A 44 0.31 10.62 1.45
N ALA A 45 1.43 10.19 0.88
CA ALA A 45 1.74 10.35 -0.54
C ALA A 45 1.36 9.11 -1.36
N ALA A 46 1.66 7.91 -0.87
CA ALA A 46 1.48 6.64 -1.55
C ALA A 46 1.35 5.48 -0.55
N ASN A 47 0.14 5.27 -0.02
CA ASN A 47 -0.16 4.15 0.89
C ASN A 47 -0.09 2.77 0.20
N ASN A 48 -0.25 2.77 -1.12
CA ASN A 48 0.10 1.63 -1.98
C ASN A 48 1.22 2.07 -2.95
N PRO A 49 2.49 1.74 -2.66
CA PRO A 49 3.62 2.22 -3.45
C PRO A 49 3.82 1.48 -4.78
N THR A 50 2.91 0.59 -5.20
CA THR A 50 3.07 -0.20 -6.43
C THR A 50 3.30 0.68 -7.67
N LEU A 51 2.55 1.77 -7.86
CA LEU A 51 2.80 2.67 -8.99
C LEU A 51 4.10 3.48 -8.83
N VAL A 52 4.54 3.75 -7.60
CA VAL A 52 5.86 4.38 -7.36
C VAL A 52 6.96 3.43 -7.83
N ALA A 53 6.86 2.14 -7.51
CA ALA A 53 7.81 1.13 -7.96
C ALA A 53 7.82 0.97 -9.49
N ILE A 54 6.64 0.84 -10.12
CA ILE A 54 6.51 0.75 -11.58
C ILE A 54 7.12 1.98 -12.26
N ARG A 55 6.87 3.19 -11.73
CA ARG A 55 7.46 4.44 -12.20
C ARG A 55 8.99 4.40 -12.15
N GLU A 56 9.59 3.97 -11.04
CA GLU A 56 11.05 3.96 -10.90
C GLU A 56 11.71 2.97 -11.86
N VAL A 57 11.14 1.77 -12.05
CA VAL A 57 11.59 0.82 -13.08
C VAL A 57 11.48 1.43 -14.48
N THR A 58 10.35 2.07 -14.79
CA THR A 58 10.11 2.74 -16.07
C THR A 58 11.15 3.83 -16.34
N LYS A 59 11.51 4.62 -15.31
CA LYS A 59 12.57 5.64 -15.43
C LYS A 59 13.94 5.05 -15.73
N GLU A 60 14.26 3.86 -15.21
CA GLU A 60 15.53 3.19 -15.51
C GLU A 60 15.56 2.63 -16.94
N LEU A 61 14.44 2.11 -17.44
CA LEU A 61 14.30 1.68 -18.84
C LEU A 61 14.42 2.86 -19.81
N MET A 62 13.78 3.99 -19.51
CA MET A 62 13.88 5.21 -20.32
C MET A 62 15.30 5.78 -20.39
N LYS A 63 16.15 5.46 -19.40
CA LYS A 63 17.57 5.85 -19.37
C LYS A 63 18.47 4.81 -20.02
N GLU A 64 17.91 3.74 -20.59
CA GLU A 64 18.64 2.62 -21.17
C GLU A 64 19.65 2.02 -20.19
N ASN A 65 19.27 1.89 -18.91
CA ASN A 65 20.15 1.32 -17.89
C ASN A 65 20.47 -0.16 -18.24
N PRO A 66 21.75 -0.53 -18.42
CA PRO A 66 22.13 -1.87 -18.85
C PRO A 66 21.80 -2.99 -17.86
N ASP A 67 21.53 -2.65 -16.59
CA ASP A 67 21.09 -3.62 -15.57
C ASP A 67 19.64 -4.08 -15.77
N PHE A 68 18.87 -3.36 -16.60
CA PHE A 68 17.48 -3.68 -16.93
C PHE A 68 17.38 -4.25 -18.35
N ALA A 69 16.56 -5.29 -18.52
CA ALA A 69 16.32 -5.86 -19.83
C ALA A 69 15.67 -4.82 -20.76
N ALA A 70 16.23 -4.67 -21.96
CA ALA A 70 15.68 -3.75 -22.96
C ALA A 70 14.22 -4.13 -23.29
N MET A 71 13.31 -3.22 -22.97
CA MET A 71 11.90 -3.30 -23.31
C MET A 71 11.31 -1.90 -23.45
N ASP A 72 10.18 -1.81 -24.14
CA ASP A 72 9.44 -0.55 -24.20
C ASP A 72 8.99 -0.17 -22.78
N PRO A 73 9.34 1.03 -22.28
CA PRO A 73 8.95 1.47 -20.94
C PRO A 73 7.42 1.50 -20.70
N LEU A 74 6.61 1.50 -21.76
CA LEU A 74 5.15 1.45 -21.66
C LEU A 74 4.57 0.02 -21.76
N ASP A 75 5.41 -0.97 -22.02
CA ASP A 75 5.00 -2.37 -22.10
C ASP A 75 4.88 -3.00 -20.70
N TYR A 76 3.87 -2.53 -19.94
CA TYR A 76 3.62 -3.02 -18.58
C TYR A 76 3.22 -4.50 -18.54
N GLY A 77 2.80 -5.10 -19.68
CA GLY A 77 2.50 -6.53 -19.76
C GLY A 77 3.71 -7.43 -19.47
N ARG A 78 4.93 -6.87 -19.56
CA ARG A 78 6.17 -7.57 -19.22
C ARG A 78 6.58 -7.45 -17.76
N TYR A 79 5.86 -6.67 -16.96
CA TYR A 79 6.17 -6.47 -15.55
C TYR A 79 5.51 -7.57 -14.75
N LEU A 80 6.28 -8.30 -13.94
CA LEU A 80 5.72 -9.14 -12.88
C LEU A 80 5.65 -8.31 -11.60
N VAL A 81 4.45 -8.07 -11.10
CA VAL A 81 4.20 -7.20 -9.96
C VAL A 81 3.49 -7.98 -8.87
N ILE A 82 4.15 -8.11 -7.71
CA ILE A 82 3.56 -8.64 -6.48
C ILE A 82 3.36 -7.45 -5.54
N SER A 83 2.11 -7.18 -5.20
CA SER A 83 1.71 -6.12 -4.29
C SER A 83 1.13 -6.74 -3.02
N LEU A 84 1.70 -6.39 -1.87
CA LEU A 84 1.30 -6.93 -0.57
C LEU A 84 0.62 -5.84 0.26
N GLY A 85 -0.56 -6.13 0.79
CA GLY A 85 -1.27 -5.27 1.72
C GLY A 85 -1.08 -5.72 3.17
N ALA A 86 -1.23 -4.78 4.09
CA ALA A 86 -1.24 -5.04 5.53
C ALA A 86 -2.65 -5.39 6.06
N GLY A 87 -3.61 -5.60 5.17
CA GLY A 87 -5.03 -5.75 5.51
C GLY A 87 -5.74 -4.42 5.78
N SER A 88 -7.05 -4.50 5.98
CA SER A 88 -7.89 -3.41 6.47
C SER A 88 -9.17 -3.95 7.12
N ASN A 89 -9.91 -3.08 7.80
CA ASN A 89 -11.23 -3.36 8.39
C ASN A 89 -12.36 -2.72 7.58
N ARG A 90 -12.30 -2.87 6.26
CA ARG A 90 -13.24 -2.25 5.31
C ARG A 90 -14.72 -2.51 5.66
N HIS A 91 -15.02 -3.65 6.29
CA HIS A 91 -16.37 -4.05 6.65
C HIS A 91 -16.90 -3.49 7.98
N GLU A 92 -16.06 -2.88 8.83
CA GLU A 92 -16.49 -2.37 10.14
C GLU A 92 -17.41 -1.13 10.04
N LYS A 93 -17.48 -0.48 8.88
CA LYS A 93 -18.31 0.73 8.64
C LYS A 93 -18.12 1.77 9.77
N LYS A 94 -16.85 2.05 10.10
CA LYS A 94 -16.43 2.94 11.20
C LYS A 94 -17.16 4.29 11.24
N TYR A 95 -17.52 4.82 10.07
CA TYR A 95 -18.06 6.16 9.93
C TYR A 95 -19.35 6.13 9.11
N ASP A 96 -20.33 6.94 9.53
CA ASP A 96 -21.55 7.19 8.78
C ASP A 96 -21.78 8.70 8.59
N ALA A 97 -22.43 9.06 7.49
CA ALA A 97 -22.62 10.46 7.11
C ALA A 97 -23.45 11.28 8.12
N LYS A 98 -24.36 10.65 8.86
CA LYS A 98 -25.21 11.33 9.85
C LYS A 98 -24.42 11.67 11.12
N THR A 99 -23.45 10.84 11.48
CA THR A 99 -22.50 11.12 12.55
C THR A 99 -21.47 12.16 12.09
N ALA A 100 -20.86 11.95 10.92
CA ALA A 100 -19.83 12.84 10.37
C ALA A 100 -20.35 14.25 10.05
N SER A 101 -21.64 14.43 9.74
CA SER A 101 -22.23 15.77 9.50
C SER A 101 -22.20 16.68 10.72
N LYS A 102 -21.92 16.13 11.91
CA LYS A 102 -21.81 16.88 13.18
C LYS A 102 -20.36 17.13 13.58
N TRP A 103 -19.38 16.63 12.82
CA TRP A 103 -17.98 16.76 13.14
C TRP A 103 -17.48 18.19 12.96
N GLY A 104 -16.73 18.66 13.95
CA GLY A 104 -15.85 19.83 13.83
C GLY A 104 -14.43 19.42 13.45
N LEU A 105 -13.51 20.38 13.38
CA LEU A 105 -12.10 20.15 13.01
C LEU A 105 -11.44 19.02 13.82
N ILE A 106 -11.72 18.94 15.13
CA ILE A 106 -11.13 17.93 16.02
C ILE A 106 -11.62 16.54 15.64
N SER A 107 -12.93 16.31 15.49
CA SER A 107 -13.46 15.00 15.10
C SER A 107 -12.97 14.55 13.73
N TRP A 108 -12.79 15.47 12.78
CA TRP A 108 -12.18 15.13 11.48
C TRP A 108 -10.72 14.65 11.61
N LEU A 109 -9.97 15.21 12.56
CA LEU A 109 -8.58 14.83 12.83
C LEU A 109 -8.46 13.60 13.72
N PHE A 110 -9.35 13.45 14.70
CA PHE A 110 -9.31 12.40 15.71
C PHE A 110 -10.70 12.13 16.27
N GLU A 111 -11.22 10.93 16.04
CA GLU A 111 -12.52 10.46 16.51
C GLU A 111 -12.41 8.98 16.90
N ASN A 112 -12.83 8.62 18.12
CA ASN A 112 -12.84 7.24 18.61
C ASN A 112 -11.51 6.49 18.44
N ASN A 113 -10.38 7.12 18.81
CA ASN A 113 -9.02 6.58 18.68
C ASN A 113 -8.58 6.26 17.23
N ALA A 114 -9.26 6.82 16.24
CA ALA A 114 -8.86 6.79 14.85
C ALA A 114 -8.71 8.20 14.32
N SER A 115 -8.08 8.34 13.16
CA SER A 115 -7.86 9.62 12.49
C SER A 115 -8.63 9.62 11.17
N PRO A 116 -9.91 10.04 11.14
CA PRO A 116 -10.79 9.79 9.99
C PRO A 116 -10.25 10.29 8.66
N ILE A 117 -9.67 11.49 8.64
CA ILE A 117 -9.03 12.03 7.42
C ILE A 117 -7.90 11.11 6.92
N LEU A 118 -7.06 10.60 7.82
CA LEU A 118 -5.95 9.72 7.46
C LEU A 118 -6.47 8.37 6.98
N ASP A 119 -7.47 7.80 7.65
CA ASP A 119 -8.15 6.57 7.22
C ASP A 119 -8.72 6.73 5.80
N PHE A 120 -9.42 7.84 5.52
CA PHE A 120 -10.01 8.11 4.20
C PHE A 120 -8.95 8.25 3.11
N TYR A 121 -7.90 9.05 3.34
CA TYR A 121 -6.83 9.22 2.35
C TYR A 121 -6.05 7.92 2.15
N GLY A 122 -5.74 7.20 3.21
CA GLY A 122 -5.00 5.95 3.17
C GLY A 122 -5.73 4.85 2.39
N GLU A 123 -7.01 4.60 2.71
CA GLU A 123 -7.82 3.59 2.00
C GLU A 123 -8.09 4.03 0.55
N ALA A 124 -8.42 5.30 0.31
CA ALA A 124 -8.64 5.80 -1.06
C ALA A 124 -7.38 5.70 -1.93
N SER A 125 -6.21 6.05 -1.38
CA SER A 125 -4.92 5.91 -2.07
C SER A 125 -4.65 4.45 -2.42
N LYS A 126 -4.85 3.54 -1.45
CA LYS A 126 -4.68 2.10 -1.64
C LYS A 126 -5.59 1.54 -2.74
N ASP A 127 -6.89 1.81 -2.65
CA ASP A 127 -7.91 1.30 -3.57
C ASP A 127 -7.73 1.84 -5.00
N MET A 128 -7.45 3.14 -5.16
CA MET A 128 -7.26 3.75 -6.48
C MET A 128 -6.06 3.17 -7.22
N ILE A 129 -4.98 2.86 -6.51
CA ILE A 129 -3.77 2.28 -7.10
C ILE A 129 -4.02 0.83 -7.53
N ASP A 130 -4.68 0.03 -6.68
CA ASP A 130 -5.02 -1.35 -7.01
C ASP A 130 -6.00 -1.44 -8.20
N TYR A 131 -7.03 -0.58 -8.21
CA TYR A 131 -7.97 -0.45 -9.33
C TYR A 131 -7.25 -0.06 -10.62
N HIS A 132 -6.37 0.94 -10.56
CA HIS A 132 -5.61 1.38 -11.73
C HIS A 132 -4.74 0.26 -12.31
N ASN A 133 -3.98 -0.44 -11.47
CA ASN A 133 -3.16 -1.57 -11.92
C ASN A 133 -4.03 -2.68 -12.51
N SER A 134 -5.13 -3.03 -11.85
CA SER A 134 -6.06 -4.06 -12.33
C SER A 134 -6.64 -3.73 -13.71
N VAL A 135 -7.01 -2.46 -13.95
CA VAL A 135 -7.46 -2.01 -15.27
C VAL A 135 -6.36 -2.14 -16.32
N ILE A 136 -5.14 -1.68 -16.03
CA ILE A 136 -4.05 -1.69 -17.01
C ILE A 136 -3.60 -3.11 -17.34
N PHE A 137 -3.35 -3.96 -16.35
CA PHE A 137 -2.95 -5.35 -16.59
C PHE A 137 -4.03 -6.13 -17.35
N ARG A 138 -5.32 -5.86 -17.09
CA ARG A 138 -6.43 -6.43 -17.85
C ARG A 138 -6.52 -5.91 -19.28
N ALA A 139 -6.31 -4.61 -19.50
CA ALA A 139 -6.28 -4.02 -20.84
C ALA A 139 -5.15 -4.59 -21.71
N LEU A 140 -4.07 -5.06 -21.08
CA LEU A 140 -2.91 -5.69 -21.71
C LEU A 140 -2.99 -7.22 -21.74
N HIS A 141 -4.12 -7.83 -21.36
CA HIS A 141 -4.28 -9.30 -21.28
C HIS A 141 -3.17 -9.99 -20.47
N SER A 142 -2.76 -9.34 -19.38
CA SER A 142 -1.65 -9.72 -18.53
C SER A 142 -2.08 -9.76 -17.06
N GLU A 143 -3.33 -10.10 -16.76
CA GLU A 143 -3.89 -10.12 -15.41
C GLU A 143 -3.11 -11.02 -14.44
N ASP A 144 -2.50 -12.08 -14.94
CA ASP A 144 -1.69 -13.02 -14.15
C ASP A 144 -0.31 -12.46 -13.77
N MET A 145 0.09 -11.35 -14.39
CA MET A 145 1.34 -10.65 -14.08
C MET A 145 1.20 -9.65 -12.92
N TYR A 146 -0.03 -9.42 -12.43
CA TYR A 146 -0.30 -8.61 -11.25
C TYR A 146 -0.98 -9.44 -10.17
N LEU A 147 -0.25 -9.71 -9.10
CA LEU A 147 -0.74 -10.41 -7.92
C LEU A 147 -0.85 -9.43 -6.74
N ARG A 148 -2.08 -9.17 -6.28
CA ARG A 148 -2.35 -8.44 -5.04
C ARG A 148 -2.76 -9.43 -3.96
N ILE A 149 -2.01 -9.49 -2.85
CA ILE A 149 -2.38 -10.26 -1.66
C ILE A 149 -2.71 -9.28 -0.53
N ASP A 150 -3.94 -9.33 -0.04
CA ASP A 150 -4.45 -8.43 0.99
C ASP A 150 -5.60 -9.09 1.78
N ASP A 151 -5.98 -8.49 2.91
CA ASP A 151 -7.08 -8.98 3.76
C ASP A 151 -7.98 -7.84 4.25
N ASP A 152 -9.19 -7.73 3.71
CA ASP A 152 -10.19 -6.72 4.10
C ASP A 152 -11.10 -7.16 5.28
N THR A 153 -10.75 -8.27 5.93
CA THR A 153 -11.53 -8.91 7.00
C THR A 153 -10.85 -8.82 8.36
N LEU A 154 -9.92 -7.88 8.55
CA LEU A 154 -9.36 -7.61 9.87
C LEU A 154 -10.44 -6.96 10.75
N THR A 155 -10.42 -7.29 12.05
CA THR A 155 -11.39 -6.78 13.03
C THR A 155 -10.72 -6.58 14.38
N GLY A 156 -11.22 -5.61 15.16
CA GLY A 156 -10.71 -5.35 16.51
C GLY A 156 -9.22 -5.00 16.51
N ASP A 157 -8.46 -5.54 17.46
CA ASP A 157 -7.04 -5.20 17.65
C ASP A 157 -6.17 -5.48 16.41
N MET A 158 -6.51 -6.51 15.62
CA MET A 158 -5.78 -6.83 14.38
C MET A 158 -5.92 -5.74 13.31
N ALA A 159 -6.98 -4.93 13.39
CA ALA A 159 -7.19 -3.82 12.47
C ALA A 159 -6.61 -2.50 12.99
N SER A 160 -6.01 -2.49 14.18
CA SER A 160 -5.32 -1.32 14.72
C SER A 160 -3.86 -1.29 14.27
N VAL A 161 -3.37 -0.10 13.96
CA VAL A 161 -1.99 0.11 13.48
C VAL A 161 -0.95 0.24 14.61
N ASP A 162 -1.41 0.39 15.86
CA ASP A 162 -0.58 0.75 17.02
C ASP A 162 -0.62 -0.28 18.17
N ILE A 163 -1.33 -1.40 18.01
CA ILE A 163 -1.43 -2.45 19.03
C ILE A 163 -0.36 -3.52 18.81
N SER A 164 0.73 -3.44 19.56
CA SER A 164 1.90 -4.33 19.48
C SER A 164 1.96 -5.40 20.59
N THR A 165 0.81 -5.76 21.17
CA THR A 165 0.74 -6.87 22.14
C THR A 165 1.14 -8.17 21.48
N LYS A 166 1.76 -9.08 22.24
CA LYS A 166 2.21 -10.37 21.71
C LYS A 166 1.05 -11.16 21.10
N GLU A 167 -0.10 -11.15 21.78
CA GLU A 167 -1.32 -11.81 21.36
C GLU A 167 -1.82 -11.29 20.00
N ASN A 168 -1.77 -9.97 19.79
CA ASN A 168 -2.18 -9.38 18.51
C ASN A 168 -1.19 -9.72 17.38
N LEU A 169 0.11 -9.63 17.67
CA LEU A 169 1.16 -9.97 16.70
C LEU A 169 1.10 -11.46 16.29
N ASP A 170 0.92 -12.37 17.24
CA ASP A 170 0.74 -13.80 16.97
C ASP A 170 -0.53 -14.04 16.12
N SER A 171 -1.61 -13.31 16.39
CA SER A 171 -2.86 -13.38 15.60
C SER A 171 -2.68 -12.87 14.17
N LEU A 172 -1.89 -11.81 13.97
CA LEU A 172 -1.55 -11.29 12.64
C LEU A 172 -0.67 -12.27 11.84
N VAL A 173 0.28 -12.94 12.49
CA VAL A 173 1.09 -14.01 11.88
C VAL A 173 0.18 -15.16 11.42
N ASP A 174 -0.73 -15.62 12.28
CA ASP A 174 -1.72 -16.65 11.94
C ASP A 174 -2.61 -16.22 10.76
N LYS A 175 -3.01 -14.95 10.72
CA LYS A 175 -3.79 -14.38 9.61
C LYS A 175 -2.98 -14.42 8.31
N GLY A 176 -1.71 -14.04 8.35
CA GLY A 176 -0.79 -14.12 7.22
C GLY A 176 -0.61 -15.54 6.69
N HIS A 177 -0.48 -16.54 7.57
CA HIS A 177 -0.45 -17.95 7.14
C HIS A 177 -1.76 -18.40 6.49
N LYS A 178 -2.91 -17.95 6.99
CA LYS A 178 -4.22 -18.24 6.39
C LYS A 178 -4.42 -17.54 5.04
N LEU A 179 -3.82 -16.37 4.82
CA LEU A 179 -3.86 -15.70 3.52
C LEU A 179 -3.24 -16.55 2.41
N LEU A 180 -2.18 -17.30 2.71
CA LEU A 180 -1.54 -18.19 1.73
C LEU A 180 -2.47 -19.28 1.19
N THR A 181 -3.45 -19.73 1.98
CA THR A 181 -4.39 -20.79 1.57
C THR A 181 -5.67 -20.27 0.93
N LYS A 182 -5.93 -18.96 1.01
CA LYS A 182 -7.06 -18.33 0.32
C LYS A 182 -6.84 -18.40 -1.20
N THR A 183 -7.94 -18.56 -1.93
CA THR A 183 -7.94 -18.43 -3.38
C THR A 183 -7.46 -17.05 -3.79
N VAL A 184 -6.67 -16.96 -4.85
CA VAL A 184 -6.28 -15.69 -5.46
C VAL A 184 -7.54 -14.89 -5.74
N SER A 185 -7.53 -13.61 -5.38
CA SER A 185 -8.64 -12.69 -5.63
C SER A 185 -8.19 -11.51 -6.48
N ARG A 186 -9.14 -10.90 -7.17
CA ARG A 186 -8.93 -9.67 -7.95
C ARG A 186 -10.08 -8.72 -7.68
N ILE A 187 -9.80 -7.42 -7.79
CA ILE A 187 -10.86 -6.42 -7.71
C ILE A 187 -11.79 -6.56 -8.92
N ASN A 188 -13.08 -6.68 -8.65
CA ASN A 188 -14.10 -6.58 -9.67
C ASN A 188 -14.23 -5.11 -10.09
N LEU A 189 -14.03 -4.82 -11.37
CA LEU A 189 -13.96 -3.44 -11.88
C LEU A 189 -15.31 -2.70 -11.85
N ASP A 190 -16.43 -3.43 -11.74
CA ASP A 190 -17.77 -2.86 -11.65
C ASP A 190 -18.18 -2.59 -10.19
N THR A 191 -17.81 -3.50 -9.27
CA THR A 191 -18.24 -3.43 -7.86
C THR A 191 -17.20 -2.84 -6.92
N GLY A 192 -15.91 -2.87 -7.30
CA GLY A 192 -14.78 -2.41 -6.48
C GLY A 192 -14.44 -3.34 -5.30
N PHE A 193 -14.99 -4.56 -5.26
CA PHE A 193 -14.72 -5.56 -4.23
C PHE A 193 -13.83 -6.68 -4.76
N TYR A 194 -13.07 -7.31 -3.86
CA TYR A 194 -12.28 -8.49 -4.22
C TYR A 194 -13.18 -9.70 -4.41
N GLU A 195 -13.00 -10.38 -5.53
CA GLU A 195 -13.68 -11.62 -5.86
C GLU A 195 -12.64 -12.71 -6.14
N PRO A 196 -12.85 -13.96 -5.66
CA PRO A 196 -11.98 -15.08 -6.01
C PRO A 196 -11.91 -15.27 -7.53
N VAL A 197 -10.70 -15.47 -8.05
CA VAL A 197 -10.49 -15.81 -9.45
C VAL A 197 -10.89 -17.26 -9.67
N GLU A 198 -11.80 -17.50 -10.61
CA GLU A 198 -12.21 -18.86 -10.96
C GLU A 198 -11.00 -19.68 -11.45
N ASN A 199 -10.78 -20.84 -10.86
CA ASN A 199 -9.61 -21.71 -11.12
C ASN A 199 -8.23 -21.05 -10.86
N GLY A 200 -8.16 -19.94 -10.11
CA GLY A 200 -6.92 -19.21 -9.87
C GLY A 200 -5.93 -19.84 -8.87
N GLY A 201 -6.30 -20.97 -8.26
CA GLY A 201 -5.49 -21.59 -7.20
C GLY A 201 -5.42 -20.73 -5.92
N SER A 202 -4.55 -21.13 -5.00
CA SER A 202 -4.25 -20.44 -3.76
C SER A 202 -3.15 -19.39 -3.93
N ASN A 203 -3.08 -18.42 -3.03
CA ASN A 203 -1.99 -17.44 -3.00
C ASN A 203 -0.61 -18.11 -2.87
N ALA A 204 -0.49 -19.23 -2.16
CA ALA A 204 0.74 -19.99 -2.06
C ALA A 204 1.20 -20.60 -3.39
N GLU A 205 0.25 -21.03 -4.24
CA GLU A 205 0.55 -21.58 -5.57
C GLU A 205 0.93 -20.46 -6.54
N ALA A 206 0.26 -19.30 -6.46
CA ALA A 206 0.56 -18.14 -7.31
C ALA A 206 1.93 -17.49 -7.05
N LEU A 207 2.57 -17.79 -5.90
CA LEU A 207 3.90 -17.30 -5.52
C LEU A 207 5.06 -18.22 -5.97
N GLN A 208 4.76 -19.38 -6.57
CA GLN A 208 5.76 -20.35 -7.04
C GLN A 208 6.12 -20.14 -8.51
#